data_AF-A0A1J3EQD4-F1
#
_entry.id   AF-A0A1J3EQD4-F1
#
_cell.length_a   1.000
_cell.length_b   1.000
_cell.length_c   1.000
_cell.angle_alpha   90.00
_cell.angle_beta   90.00
_cell.angle_gamma   90.00
#
_symmetry.space_group_name_H-M   'P 1'
#
loop_
_entity.id
_entity.type
_entity.pdbx_description
1 polymer ?
#
loop_
_entity_poly.entity_id
_entity_poly.type
_entity_poly.pdbx_seq_one_letter_code
_entity_poly.pdbx_strand_id
1 'polypeptide(L)'
;RELGVPQRLLFSSLISDHRNLCCGKERFEESLKKVVEMGFDPKTTKFVSALQAVYQMSDRAIQEKVNVYERLGFPVEDVWAIFKKWPQFLINSEKKILNSAETFLGLGFSR
;
A
#
# COMPACT_ATOMS: atom_id res chain seq x y z
N ARG A 1 4.42 23.99 3.24
CA ARG A 1 5.46 23.59 2.25
C ARG A 1 6.47 22.63 2.91
N GLU A 2 6.01 21.75 3.82
CA GLU A 2 6.88 21.15 4.86
C GLU A 2 7.49 19.79 4.52
N LEU A 3 7.04 19.12 3.45
CA LEU A 3 7.48 17.75 3.13
C LEU A 3 8.21 17.61 1.78
N GLY A 4 8.49 18.73 1.10
CA GLY A 4 9.21 18.71 -0.18
C GLY A 4 8.51 17.99 -1.35
N VAL A 5 7.25 17.55 -1.18
CA VAL A 5 6.50 16.83 -2.22
C VAL A 5 5.95 17.83 -3.25
N PRO A 6 6.14 17.59 -4.56
CA PRO A 6 5.52 18.41 -5.59
C PRO A 6 4.00 18.28 -5.50
N GLN A 7 3.31 19.36 -5.11
CA GLN A 7 1.84 19.42 -5.00
C GLN A 7 1.15 18.90 -6.26
N ARG A 8 1.73 19.14 -7.45
CA ARG A 8 1.20 18.68 -8.73
C ARG A 8 1.03 17.16 -8.80
N LEU A 9 1.96 16.38 -8.23
CA LEU A 9 1.89 14.92 -8.26
C LEU A 9 0.92 14.37 -7.21
N LEU A 10 0.87 14.99 -6.03
CA LEU A 10 -0.12 14.65 -5.00
C LEU A 10 -1.54 14.91 -5.50
N PHE A 11 -1.80 16.12 -5.99
CA PHE A 11 -3.13 16.47 -6.51
C PHE A 11 -3.46 15.65 -7.76
N SER A 12 -2.56 15.48 -8.72
CA SER A 12 -2.85 14.68 -9.92
C SER A 12 -3.18 13.23 -9.60
N SER A 13 -2.52 12.60 -8.62
CA SER A 13 -2.76 11.19 -8.26
C SER A 13 -3.95 10.99 -7.31
N LEU A 14 -4.26 11.99 -6.47
CA LEU A 14 -5.43 11.99 -5.60
C LEU A 14 -6.72 12.35 -6.38
N ILE A 15 -6.60 13.18 -7.42
CA ILE A 15 -7.73 13.64 -8.25
C ILE A 15 -8.08 12.60 -9.34
N SER A 16 -7.10 11.88 -9.89
CA SER A 16 -7.36 10.84 -10.90
C SER A 16 -8.04 9.59 -10.32
N ASP A 17 -7.84 9.32 -9.03
CA ASP A 17 -8.55 8.25 -8.31
C ASP A 17 -9.83 8.79 -7.67
N HIS A 18 -10.82 9.08 -8.51
CA HIS A 18 -12.09 9.77 -8.22
C HIS A 18 -12.98 9.13 -7.14
N ARG A 19 -12.52 8.10 -6.41
CA ARG A 19 -13.32 7.35 -5.43
C ARG A 19 -13.17 7.82 -3.98
N ASN A 20 -12.17 8.65 -3.64
CA ASN A 20 -11.80 8.84 -2.23
C ASN A 20 -11.76 10.30 -1.72
N LEU A 21 -12.44 11.24 -2.37
CA LEU A 21 -12.59 12.61 -1.83
C LEU A 21 -13.47 12.71 -0.56
N CYS A 22 -14.04 11.59 -0.09
CA CYS A 22 -14.99 11.57 1.02
C CYS A 22 -14.37 11.35 2.41
N CYS A 23 -13.06 11.15 2.50
CA CYS A 23 -12.36 10.81 3.74
C CYS A 23 -11.55 12.03 4.20
N GLY A 24 -12.12 12.81 5.12
CA GLY A 24 -11.68 14.16 5.49
C GLY A 24 -10.18 14.37 5.72
N LYS A 25 -9.79 15.66 5.75
CA LYS A 25 -8.42 16.16 5.93
C LYS A 25 -7.61 15.41 7.01
N GLU A 26 -8.24 15.07 8.14
CA GLU A 26 -7.61 14.33 9.25
C GLU A 26 -7.07 12.96 8.82
N ARG A 27 -7.85 12.18 8.06
CA ARG A 27 -7.43 10.85 7.58
C ARG A 27 -6.26 10.97 6.59
N PHE A 28 -6.23 12.03 5.80
CA PHE A 28 -5.10 12.31 4.92
C PHE A 28 -3.83 12.62 5.71
N GLU A 29 -3.92 13.51 6.70
CA GLU A 29 -2.78 13.88 7.56
C GLU A 29 -2.25 12.68 8.35
N GLU A 30 -3.14 11.84 8.89
CA GLU A 30 -2.78 10.59 9.58
C GLU A 30 -2.08 9.62 8.63
N SER A 31 -2.62 9.39 7.43
CA SER A 31 -2.02 8.50 6.43
C SER A 31 -0.65 9.01 5.98
N LEU A 32 -0.51 10.31 5.83
CA LEU A 32 0.74 10.96 5.47
C LEU A 32 1.79 10.79 6.57
N LYS A 33 1.42 10.97 7.84
CA LYS A 33 2.30 10.71 8.98
C LYS A 33 2.77 9.25 9.01
N LYS A 34 1.85 8.29 8.87
CA LYS A 34 2.16 6.84 8.83
C LYS A 34 3.20 6.51 7.74
N VAL A 35 3.02 7.03 6.52
CA VAL A 35 3.93 6.74 5.40
C VAL A 35 5.31 7.39 5.59
N VAL A 36 5.38 8.56 6.21
CA VAL A 36 6.66 9.18 6.61
C VAL A 36 7.36 8.35 7.69
N GLU A 37 6.64 7.90 8.71
CA GLU A 37 7.19 7.05 9.80
C GLU A 37 7.69 5.69 9.29
N MET A 38 7.05 5.13 8.26
CA MET A 38 7.53 3.94 7.55
C MET A 38 8.83 4.17 6.77
N GLY A 39 9.28 5.43 6.64
CA GLY A 39 10.53 5.81 6.01
C GLY A 39 10.48 5.82 4.49
N PHE A 40 9.32 6.12 3.89
CA PHE A 40 9.24 6.37 2.46
C PHE A 40 9.78 7.77 2.14
N ASP A 41 10.63 7.87 1.10
CA ASP A 41 11.09 9.17 0.59
C ASP A 41 9.93 9.89 -0.11
N PRO A 42 9.50 11.07 0.38
CA PRO A 42 8.38 11.85 -0.18
C PRO A 42 8.56 12.26 -1.65
N LYS A 43 9.79 12.19 -2.18
CA LYS A 43 10.10 12.52 -3.58
C LYS A 43 9.89 11.35 -4.55
N THR A 44 9.57 10.16 -4.05
CA THR A 44 9.45 8.95 -4.86
C THR A 44 8.01 8.62 -5.22
N THR A 45 7.80 7.94 -6.34
CA THR A 45 6.48 7.39 -6.72
C THR A 45 5.99 6.33 -5.74
N LYS A 46 6.91 5.65 -5.04
CA LYS A 46 6.60 4.69 -3.97
C LYS A 46 5.88 5.37 -2.81
N PHE A 47 6.27 6.59 -2.45
CA PHE A 47 5.57 7.36 -1.42
C PHE A 47 4.11 7.59 -1.80
N VAL A 48 3.84 8.00 -3.05
CA VAL A 48 2.46 8.22 -3.52
C VAL A 48 1.66 6.91 -3.50
N SER A 49 2.26 5.80 -3.94
CA SER A 49 1.60 4.48 -3.92
C SER A 49 1.32 3.98 -2.49
N ALA A 50 2.25 4.18 -1.56
CA ALA A 50 2.09 3.82 -0.16
C ALA A 50 1.01 4.68 0.51
N LEU A 51 1.01 6.00 0.24
CA LEU A 51 0.00 6.93 0.71
C LEU A 51 -1.38 6.54 0.19
N GLN A 52 -1.49 6.18 -1.08
CA GLN A 52 -2.73 5.68 -1.66
C GLN A 52 -3.20 4.39 -0.97
N ALA A 53 -2.31 3.42 -0.74
CA ALA A 53 -2.64 2.17 -0.07
C ALA A 53 -3.15 2.41 1.37
N VAL A 54 -2.41 3.18 2.17
CA VAL A 54 -2.76 3.48 3.58
C VAL A 54 -4.00 4.36 3.66
N TYR A 55 -4.15 5.33 2.76
CA TYR A 55 -5.32 6.21 2.76
C TYR A 55 -6.61 5.46 2.40
N GLN A 56 -6.56 4.48 1.49
CA GLN A 56 -7.76 3.77 1.02
C GLN A 56 -8.25 2.69 1.99
N MET A 57 -7.37 2.15 2.82
CA MET A 57 -7.68 1.02 3.69
C MET A 57 -7.70 1.43 5.17
N SER A 58 -8.52 0.76 5.98
CA SER A 58 -8.40 0.87 7.44
C SER A 58 -7.22 0.01 7.92
N ASP A 59 -6.69 0.31 9.11
CA ASP A 59 -5.63 -0.50 9.72
C ASP A 59 -6.05 -1.98 9.85
N ARG A 60 -7.33 -2.23 10.16
CA ARG A 60 -7.91 -3.58 10.15
C ARG A 60 -7.81 -4.25 8.77
N ALA A 61 -8.19 -3.55 7.71
CA ALA A 61 -8.14 -4.10 6.35
C ALA A 61 -6.70 -4.36 5.89
N ILE A 62 -5.75 -3.51 6.29
CA ILE A 62 -4.32 -3.72 6.07
C ILE A 62 -3.87 -5.00 6.79
N GLN A 63 -4.23 -5.16 8.07
CA GLN A 63 -3.86 -6.35 8.85
C GLN A 63 -4.47 -7.64 8.28
N GLU A 64 -5.74 -7.62 7.87
CA GLU A 64 -6.39 -8.76 7.22
C GLU A 64 -5.62 -9.20 5.95
N LYS A 65 -5.08 -8.25 5.17
CA LYS A 65 -4.23 -8.58 4.01
C LYS A 65 -2.86 -9.11 4.40
N VAL A 66 -2.22 -8.56 5.43
CA VAL A 66 -0.95 -9.09 5.95
C VAL A 66 -1.14 -10.56 6.36
N ASN A 67 -2.24 -10.88 7.04
CA ASN A 67 -2.58 -12.25 7.45
C ASN A 67 -2.84 -13.19 6.25
N VAL A 68 -3.26 -12.68 5.09
CA VAL A 68 -3.34 -13.49 3.85
C VAL A 68 -1.94 -13.94 3.43
N TYR A 69 -0.97 -13.03 3.44
CA TYR A 69 0.41 -13.35 3.06
C TYR A 69 1.09 -14.26 4.09
N GLU A 70 0.81 -14.08 5.37
CA GLU A 70 1.26 -15.00 6.42
C GLU A 70 0.74 -16.43 6.19
N ARG A 71 -0.55 -16.59 5.85
CA ARG A 71 -1.14 -17.89 5.47
C ARG A 71 -0.53 -18.47 4.18
N LEU A 72 0.05 -17.63 3.32
CA LEU A 72 0.80 -18.06 2.14
C LEU A 72 2.24 -18.48 2.47
N GLY A 73 2.71 -18.23 3.69
CA GLY A 73 4.04 -18.62 4.17
C GLY A 73 5.05 -17.47 4.24
N PHE A 74 4.63 -16.22 4.01
CA PHE A 74 5.51 -15.06 4.12
C PHE A 74 5.58 -14.59 5.57
N PRO A 75 6.78 -14.48 6.18
CA PRO A 75 6.95 -13.82 7.46
C PRO A 75 6.43 -12.37 7.41
N VAL A 76 5.86 -11.88 8.51
CA VAL A 76 5.26 -10.53 8.55
C VAL A 76 6.29 -9.44 8.22
N GLU A 77 7.52 -9.61 8.68
CA GLU A 77 8.67 -8.76 8.35
C GLU A 77 8.94 -8.69 6.84
N ASP A 78 8.82 -9.81 6.13
CA ASP A 78 9.02 -9.88 4.69
C ASP A 78 7.86 -9.21 3.94
N VAL A 79 6.62 -9.34 4.44
CA VAL A 79 5.46 -8.61 3.89
C VAL A 79 5.69 -7.11 3.95
N TRP A 80 6.18 -6.59 5.08
CA TRP A 80 6.50 -5.17 5.22
C TRP A 80 7.71 -4.74 4.38
N ALA A 81 8.72 -5.61 4.24
CA ALA A 81 9.86 -5.36 3.35
C ALA A 81 9.43 -5.29 1.87
N ILE A 82 8.53 -6.19 1.44
CA ILE A 82 7.93 -6.18 0.10
C ILE A 82 7.10 -4.91 -0.08
N PHE A 83 6.25 -4.54 0.90
CA PHE A 83 5.47 -3.32 0.85
C PHE A 83 6.35 -2.07 0.66
N LYS A 84 7.48 -2.00 1.37
CA LYS A 84 8.43 -0.87 1.24
C LYS A 84 9.09 -0.82 -0.14
N LYS A 85 9.30 -1.97 -0.78
CA LYS A 85 9.82 -2.05 -2.17
C LYS A 85 8.74 -1.76 -3.21
N TRP A 86 7.53 -2.27 -3.01
CA TRP A 86 6.40 -2.30 -3.95
C TRP A 86 5.04 -2.09 -3.25
N PRO A 87 4.66 -0.84 -2.91
CA PRO A 87 3.46 -0.58 -2.12
C PRO A 87 2.14 -1.05 -2.75
N GLN A 88 2.08 -1.07 -4.09
CA GLN A 88 0.91 -1.53 -4.86
C GLN A 88 0.53 -2.99 -4.56
N PHE A 89 1.47 -3.80 -4.09
CA PHE A 89 1.25 -5.20 -3.70
C PHE A 89 0.13 -5.37 -2.67
N LEU A 90 0.00 -4.42 -1.72
CA LEU A 90 -1.00 -4.49 -0.66
C LEU A 90 -2.39 -4.00 -1.11
N ILE A 91 -2.51 -3.35 -2.27
CA ILE A 91 -3.80 -2.83 -2.76
C ILE A 91 -4.65 -3.95 -3.38
N ASN A 92 -4.03 -5.05 -3.85
CA ASN A 92 -4.72 -6.17 -4.46
C ASN A 92 -5.73 -6.82 -3.52
N SER A 93 -6.89 -7.26 -4.04
CA SER A 93 -7.87 -8.01 -3.26
C SER A 93 -7.32 -9.38 -2.84
N GLU A 94 -7.81 -9.92 -1.72
CA GLU A 94 -7.43 -11.27 -1.25
C GLU A 94 -7.61 -12.31 -2.35
N LYS A 95 -8.72 -12.28 -3.08
CA LYS A 95 -8.95 -13.15 -4.25
C LYS A 95 -7.83 -13.04 -5.30
N LYS A 96 -7.39 -11.82 -5.65
CA LYS A 96 -6.30 -11.65 -6.62
C LYS A 96 -4.97 -12.19 -6.08
N ILE A 97 -4.71 -11.98 -4.80
CA ILE A 97 -3.50 -12.47 -4.13
C ILE A 97 -3.45 -13.99 -4.16
N LEU A 98 -4.52 -14.65 -3.72
CA LEU A 98 -4.63 -16.11 -3.68
C LEU A 98 -4.54 -16.74 -5.08
N ASN A 99 -5.28 -16.19 -6.05
CA ASN A 99 -5.22 -16.67 -7.44
C ASN A 99 -3.80 -16.54 -8.03
N SER A 100 -3.09 -15.46 -7.72
CA SER A 100 -1.71 -15.27 -8.18
C SER A 100 -0.79 -16.31 -7.55
N ALA A 101 -0.91 -16.53 -6.24
CA ALA A 101 -0.13 -17.53 -5.52
C ALA A 101 -0.38 -18.95 -6.07
N GLU A 102 -1.64 -19.32 -6.30
CA GLU A 102 -2.01 -20.61 -6.91
C GLU A 102 -1.41 -20.75 -8.33
N THR A 103 -1.45 -19.68 -9.12
CA THR A 103 -0.84 -19.68 -10.45
C THR A 103 0.67 -19.92 -10.39
N PHE A 104 1.39 -19.26 -9.48
CA PHE A 104 2.83 -19.48 -9.30
C PHE A 104 3.15 -20.91 -8.87
N LEU A 105 2.37 -21.48 -7.94
CA LEU A 105 2.52 -22.89 -7.54
C LEU A 105 2.28 -23.84 -8.72
N GLY A 106 1.25 -23.58 -9.53
CA GLY A 106 0.96 -24.37 -10.74
C GLY A 106 2.04 -24.28 -11.82
N LEU A 107 2.81 -23.20 -11.84
CA LEU A 107 3.98 -23.02 -12.71
C LEU A 107 5.27 -23.64 -12.13
N GLY A 108 5.21 -24.28 -10.96
CA GLY A 108 6.34 -24.96 -10.33
C GLY A 108 7.21 -24.08 -9.42
N PHE A 109 6.77 -22.86 -9.09
CA PHE A 109 7.45 -22.05 -8.08
C PHE A 109 7.18 -22.61 -6.68
N SER A 110 8.20 -22.63 -5.82
CA SER A 110 8.06 -22.97 -4.40
C SER A 110 7.81 -21.72 -3.56
N ARG A 111 7.26 -21.95 -2.37
CA ARG A 111 7.13 -20.93 -1.33
C ARG A 111 8.46 -20.67 -0.66
#